data_AF-A0AAV4A027-F1
#
_entry.id   AF-A0AAV4A027-F1
#
_cell.length_a   1.000
_cell.length_b   1.000
_cell.length_c   1.000
_cell.angle_alpha   90.00
_cell.angle_beta   90.00
_cell.angle_gamma   90.00
#
_symmetry.space_group_name_H-M   'P 1'
#
loop_
_entity.id
_entity.type
_entity.pdbx_description
1 polymer ?
#
loop_
_entity_poly.entity_id
_entity_poly.type
_entity_poly.pdbx_seq_one_letter_code
_entity_poly.pdbx_strand_id
1 'polypeptide(L)'
;MVCNARSRPVLAYLEGAWTVSAPDNIEESFDSDRHRLDANSWFDMQERIRYTSTVGTKDPDENFANLPTSIIGINPETDEPIYVQWNYRILGWPIDLPDLPTKYFKFVDDLMVRYPRGYTYERAKDHRTAHFRFDEWDKPRYTLGETLLDKIISKIPGKDNIPDFIKDDIFGNNLYHEDYDNLTLLNLGYYNHWFKHNRPGAMGTSVVLRGFSDANTYVAYTTQPRVAPLSFTYCAKRMCNSVDTRVSWMVPVEIIYLTPLMTWNPYNIYMQGGRNHKEFPAKYAEYPNRDGSKHPDKAFNGTNFRNFYRVPSEFYENVQEKEDPADTAKSGVYVLDQEGNMRRCEASGLFLKTPNIPGVGRVRLRYPIAPIHQYGSPVWKELNAFKDMFNDYVNSVTVEAVTFEMSPASAIAGSHTHLFIVTGDQYREMKAGGTIQVETTEAFAHTHSLTISYDKSKKRFNYIKCGSSVVCSDRHPPLLHILSNSVKE
;
A
#
# COMPACT_ATOMS: atom_id res chain seq x y z
N MET A 1 1.15 36.70 17.80
CA MET A 1 0.18 36.57 16.68
C MET A 1 -0.41 35.17 16.77
N VAL A 2 -1.67 35.04 17.20
CA VAL A 2 -2.31 33.73 17.42
C VAL A 2 -2.66 33.14 16.06
N CYS A 3 -1.91 32.13 15.62
CA CYS A 3 -2.25 31.34 14.43
C CYS A 3 -3.49 30.48 14.74
N ASN A 4 -4.68 31.04 14.57
CA ASN A 4 -5.95 30.30 14.62
C ASN A 4 -6.24 29.48 13.35
N ALA A 5 -5.20 29.13 12.59
CA ALA A 5 -5.32 28.33 11.38
C ALA A 5 -5.09 26.85 11.74
N ARG A 6 -6.18 26.08 11.85
CA ARG A 6 -6.12 24.63 12.03
C ARG A 6 -5.71 23.94 10.72
N SER A 7 -5.08 22.78 10.83
CA SER A 7 -4.80 21.93 9.68
C SER A 7 -6.09 21.47 9.01
N ARG A 8 -6.15 21.55 7.67
CA ARG A 8 -7.32 21.12 6.89
C ARG A 8 -7.00 19.84 6.12
N PRO A 9 -7.62 18.70 6.43
CA PRO A 9 -7.41 17.48 5.66
C PRO A 9 -8.15 17.55 4.31
N VAL A 10 -7.48 17.06 3.27
CA VAL A 10 -8.01 16.96 1.90
C VAL A 10 -7.84 15.52 1.43
N LEU A 11 -8.90 14.92 0.91
CA LEU A 11 -8.85 13.63 0.22
C LEU A 11 -8.44 13.87 -1.23
N ALA A 12 -7.28 13.36 -1.63
CA ALA A 12 -6.89 13.27 -3.02
C ALA A 12 -7.39 11.94 -3.60
N TYR A 13 -8.00 12.00 -4.78
CA TYR A 13 -8.59 10.83 -5.41
C TYR A 13 -8.45 10.89 -6.93
N LEU A 14 -8.40 9.70 -7.53
CA LEU A 14 -8.49 9.52 -8.97
C LEU A 14 -9.95 9.39 -9.34
N GLU A 15 -10.41 10.18 -10.30
CA GLU A 15 -11.72 10.04 -10.93
C GLU A 15 -11.53 9.59 -12.38
N GLY A 16 -12.03 8.40 -12.73
CA GLY A 16 -11.95 7.83 -14.06
C GLY A 16 -13.32 7.58 -14.71
N ALA A 17 -13.38 7.63 -16.03
CA ALA A 17 -14.57 7.20 -16.79
C ALA A 17 -14.16 6.78 -18.21
N TRP A 18 -14.94 5.87 -18.80
CA TRP A 18 -14.87 5.61 -20.23
C TRP A 18 -15.51 6.76 -20.98
N THR A 19 -14.76 7.42 -21.86
CA THR A 19 -15.26 8.51 -22.69
C THR A 19 -15.24 8.11 -24.16
N VAL A 20 -16.24 8.55 -24.91
CA VAL A 20 -16.28 8.37 -26.36
C VAL A 20 -15.21 9.26 -26.97
N SER A 21 -14.19 8.67 -27.59
CA SER A 21 -13.05 9.42 -28.14
C SER A 21 -13.33 9.91 -29.56
N ALA A 22 -12.95 11.14 -29.88
CA ALA A 22 -12.72 11.54 -31.27
C ALA A 22 -11.33 11.00 -31.69
N PRO A 23 -11.22 10.32 -32.85
CA PRO A 23 -10.04 9.52 -33.22
C PRO A 23 -8.74 10.33 -33.43
N ASP A 24 -8.81 11.65 -33.65
CA ASP A 24 -7.70 12.36 -34.28
C ASP A 24 -6.80 13.19 -33.34
N ASN A 25 -7.25 13.53 -32.12
CA ASN A 25 -6.49 14.42 -31.22
C ASN A 25 -6.47 13.91 -29.76
N ILE A 26 -5.29 13.95 -29.14
CA ILE A 26 -5.13 13.79 -27.69
C ILE A 26 -5.42 15.12 -27.01
N GLU A 27 -6.47 15.15 -26.19
CA GLU A 27 -6.66 16.23 -25.22
C GLU A 27 -6.18 15.76 -23.85
N GLU A 28 -5.15 16.43 -23.33
CA GLU A 28 -4.69 16.20 -21.98
C GLU A 28 -5.79 16.59 -20.98
N SER A 29 -6.25 15.60 -20.21
CA SER A 29 -7.40 15.77 -19.32
C SER A 29 -7.12 16.72 -18.15
N PHE A 30 -5.85 16.98 -17.82
CA PHE A 30 -5.41 17.91 -16.80
C PHE A 30 -3.94 18.33 -17.00
N ASP A 31 -3.63 19.61 -16.78
CA ASP A 31 -2.26 20.14 -16.83
C ASP A 31 -1.45 19.60 -15.64
N SER A 32 -0.26 19.06 -15.89
CA SER A 32 0.63 18.53 -14.86
C SER A 32 2.07 18.95 -15.13
N ASP A 33 2.71 19.50 -14.10
CA ASP A 33 4.08 20.01 -14.14
C ASP A 33 5.12 18.91 -14.35
N ARG A 34 4.76 17.65 -14.03
CA ARG A 34 5.64 16.47 -14.08
C ARG A 34 5.28 15.45 -15.16
N HIS A 35 4.04 15.48 -15.65
CA HIS A 35 3.55 14.47 -16.59
C HIS A 35 2.81 15.20 -17.69
N ARG A 36 3.33 15.11 -18.91
CA ARG A 36 2.62 15.51 -20.12
C ARG A 36 2.49 14.31 -21.02
N LEU A 37 1.38 14.16 -21.72
CA LEU A 37 1.25 13.12 -22.75
C LEU A 37 2.20 13.42 -23.93
N ASP A 38 3.33 12.70 -23.99
CA ASP A 38 4.28 12.68 -25.11
C ASP A 38 3.76 11.77 -26.24
N ALA A 39 2.65 12.17 -26.84
CA ALA A 39 2.08 11.51 -28.00
C ALA A 39 1.34 12.51 -28.89
N ASN A 40 1.55 12.38 -30.21
CA ASN A 40 0.94 13.28 -31.18
C ASN A 40 -0.51 12.90 -31.51
N SER A 41 -0.86 11.63 -31.29
CA SER A 41 -2.19 11.07 -31.55
C SER A 41 -2.43 9.87 -30.65
N TRP A 42 -3.70 9.45 -30.55
CA TRP A 42 -4.08 8.28 -29.76
C TRP A 42 -3.34 7.01 -30.19
N PHE A 43 -3.12 6.85 -31.50
CA PHE A 43 -2.39 5.72 -32.05
C PHE A 43 -0.91 5.72 -31.62
N ASP A 44 -0.25 6.89 -31.63
CA ASP A 44 1.13 7.05 -31.16
C ASP A 44 1.26 6.67 -29.67
N MET A 45 0.32 7.14 -28.84
CA MET A 45 0.29 6.78 -27.41
C MET A 45 0.08 5.27 -27.21
N GLN A 46 -0.85 4.65 -27.95
CA GLN A 46 -1.11 3.21 -27.86
C GLN A 46 0.11 2.40 -28.29
N GLU A 47 0.81 2.78 -29.37
CA GLU A 47 2.02 2.11 -29.84
C GLU A 47 3.14 2.17 -28.81
N ARG A 48 3.33 3.34 -28.17
CA ARG A 48 4.31 3.52 -27.09
C ARG A 48 3.99 2.67 -25.88
N ILE A 49 2.73 2.66 -25.42
CA ILE A 49 2.27 1.81 -24.31
C ILE A 49 2.44 0.34 -24.66
N ARG A 50 2.02 -0.07 -25.86
CA ARG A 50 2.13 -1.46 -26.35
C ARG A 50 3.57 -1.92 -26.35
N TYR A 51 4.48 -1.12 -26.92
CA TYR A 51 5.90 -1.44 -26.97
C TYR A 51 6.46 -1.60 -25.56
N THR A 52 6.34 -0.56 -24.72
CA THR A 52 6.92 -0.52 -23.36
C THR A 52 6.36 -1.59 -22.45
N SER A 53 5.05 -1.86 -22.52
CA SER A 53 4.40 -2.95 -21.78
C SER A 53 4.87 -4.34 -22.25
N THR A 54 5.13 -4.51 -23.55
CA THR A 54 5.57 -5.79 -24.12
C THR A 54 7.03 -6.08 -23.79
N VAL A 55 7.91 -5.09 -23.92
CA VAL A 55 9.35 -5.27 -23.72
C VAL A 55 9.80 -5.03 -22.28
N GLY A 56 8.91 -4.49 -21.43
CA GLY A 56 9.21 -4.15 -20.04
C GLY A 56 10.14 -2.94 -19.87
N THR A 57 10.31 -2.13 -20.91
CA THR A 57 11.07 -0.88 -20.81
C THR A 57 10.20 0.23 -20.25
N LYS A 58 10.84 1.22 -19.63
CA LYS A 58 10.19 2.37 -19.06
C LYS A 58 10.81 3.63 -19.66
N ASP A 59 9.98 4.62 -19.95
CA ASP A 59 10.47 5.94 -20.30
C ASP A 59 10.99 6.67 -19.06
N PRO A 60 12.23 7.19 -19.09
CA PRO A 60 12.84 7.86 -17.94
C PRO A 60 12.03 9.06 -17.43
N ASP A 61 11.32 9.75 -18.33
CA ASP A 61 10.57 10.96 -18.00
C ASP A 61 9.09 10.66 -17.65
N GLU A 62 8.65 9.40 -17.75
CA GLU A 62 7.28 8.94 -17.43
C GLU A 62 6.17 9.76 -18.11
N ASN A 63 6.41 10.20 -19.34
CA ASN A 63 5.52 11.11 -20.08
C ASN A 63 4.48 10.41 -20.98
N PHE A 64 4.11 9.16 -20.72
CA PHE A 64 2.90 8.59 -21.35
C PHE A 64 2.05 7.89 -20.31
N ALA A 65 0.79 8.29 -20.22
CA ALA A 65 -0.18 7.64 -19.35
C ALA A 65 -0.69 6.37 -20.03
N ASN A 66 -0.75 5.26 -19.30
CA ASN A 66 -1.48 4.09 -19.77
C ASN A 66 -2.99 4.37 -19.69
N LEU A 67 -3.59 4.73 -20.83
CA LEU A 67 -5.02 4.99 -20.96
C LEU A 67 -5.65 3.88 -21.82
N PRO A 68 -6.18 2.81 -21.18
CA PRO A 68 -6.78 1.71 -21.91
C PRO A 68 -7.88 2.17 -22.86
N THR A 69 -7.97 1.51 -24.01
CA THR A 69 -9.06 1.66 -24.97
C THR A 69 -9.91 0.39 -24.99
N SER A 70 -11.20 0.53 -25.25
CA SER A 70 -12.12 -0.60 -25.39
C SER A 70 -13.14 -0.32 -26.48
N ILE A 71 -13.87 -1.36 -26.88
CA ILE A 71 -15.03 -1.27 -27.77
C ILE A 71 -16.26 -1.56 -26.90
N ILE A 72 -17.20 -0.64 -26.85
CA ILE A 72 -18.44 -0.80 -26.04
C ILE A 72 -19.62 -1.30 -26.85
N GLY A 73 -19.52 -1.25 -28.18
CA GLY A 73 -20.60 -1.65 -29.07
C GLY A 73 -20.28 -1.34 -30.52
N ILE A 74 -21.28 -1.54 -31.37
CA ILE A 74 -21.24 -1.23 -32.79
C ILE A 74 -22.27 -0.12 -33.03
N ASN A 75 -21.89 0.91 -33.79
CA ASN A 75 -22.81 1.97 -34.16
C ASN A 75 -23.87 1.38 -35.11
N PRO A 76 -25.17 1.40 -34.76
CA PRO A 76 -26.21 0.79 -35.58
C PRO A 76 -26.42 1.50 -36.93
N GLU A 77 -25.95 2.74 -37.08
CA GLU A 77 -26.07 3.51 -38.33
C GLU A 77 -24.88 3.29 -39.27
N THR A 78 -23.66 3.14 -38.73
CA THR A 78 -22.43 3.06 -39.54
C THR A 78 -21.81 1.66 -39.60
N ASP A 79 -22.24 0.73 -38.76
CA ASP A 79 -21.65 -0.61 -38.57
C ASP A 79 -20.18 -0.57 -38.09
N GLU A 80 -19.71 0.58 -37.63
CA GLU A 80 -18.35 0.76 -37.12
C GLU A 80 -18.29 0.53 -35.60
N PRO A 81 -17.19 -0.03 -35.07
CA PRO A 81 -17.00 -0.16 -33.63
C PRO A 81 -16.98 1.20 -32.93
N ILE A 82 -17.70 1.32 -31.82
CA ILE A 82 -17.64 2.50 -30.94
C ILE A 82 -16.45 2.33 -30.00
N TYR A 83 -15.37 3.05 -30.30
CA TYR A 83 -14.19 3.10 -29.45
C TYR A 83 -14.41 4.04 -28.27
N VAL A 84 -13.98 3.58 -27.11
CA VAL A 84 -13.95 4.37 -25.88
C VAL A 84 -12.57 4.29 -25.27
N GLN A 85 -12.28 5.31 -24.47
CA GLN A 85 -11.03 5.41 -23.77
C GLN A 85 -11.26 5.65 -22.29
N TRP A 86 -10.46 5.01 -21.46
CA TRP A 86 -10.39 5.33 -20.05
C TRP A 86 -9.64 6.64 -19.86
N ASN A 87 -10.35 7.69 -19.44
CA ASN A 87 -9.76 8.97 -19.08
C ASN A 87 -9.93 9.22 -17.58
N TYR A 88 -8.89 9.77 -16.96
CA TYR A 88 -8.89 10.07 -15.53
C TYR A 88 -8.37 11.47 -15.22
N ARG A 89 -8.73 11.97 -14.04
CA ARG A 89 -8.19 13.19 -13.42
C ARG A 89 -7.93 12.94 -11.95
N ILE A 90 -6.94 13.63 -11.39
CA ILE A 90 -6.69 13.64 -9.94
C ILE A 90 -7.30 14.91 -9.37
N LEU A 91 -8.12 14.76 -8.32
CA LEU A 91 -8.82 15.85 -7.67
C LEU A 91 -8.58 15.81 -6.17
N GLY A 92 -8.82 16.96 -5.52
CA GLY A 92 -8.82 17.09 -4.07
C GLY A 92 -10.20 17.50 -3.56
N TRP A 93 -10.71 16.81 -2.55
CA TRP A 93 -11.93 17.17 -1.85
C TRP A 93 -11.63 17.54 -0.38
N PRO A 94 -12.03 18.73 0.10
CA PRO A 94 -11.85 19.08 1.50
C PRO A 94 -12.71 18.17 2.38
N ILE A 95 -12.11 17.57 3.40
CA ILE A 95 -12.84 16.72 4.33
C ILE A 95 -13.53 17.62 5.37
N ASP A 96 -14.84 17.47 5.54
CA ASP A 96 -15.67 18.19 6.53
C ASP A 96 -15.43 17.72 7.98
N LEU A 97 -14.17 17.47 8.33
CA LEU A 97 -13.72 17.11 9.66
C LEU A 97 -12.39 17.82 9.93
N PRO A 98 -12.43 19.09 10.36
CA PRO A 98 -11.22 19.78 10.82
C PRO A 98 -10.71 18.99 12.03
N ASP A 99 -9.46 18.55 12.00
CA ASP A 99 -8.83 17.71 13.04
C ASP A 99 -9.11 16.19 12.90
N LEU A 100 -9.13 15.67 11.67
CA LEU A 100 -9.13 14.23 11.40
C LEU A 100 -8.01 13.52 12.20
N PRO A 101 -8.33 12.55 13.09
CA PRO A 101 -7.32 11.88 13.91
C PRO A 101 -6.38 10.97 13.11
N THR A 102 -5.06 11.10 13.33
CA THR A 102 -4.08 10.25 12.65
C THR A 102 -4.14 8.78 13.06
N LYS A 103 -4.79 8.46 14.19
CA LYS A 103 -5.03 7.07 14.64
C LYS A 103 -5.89 6.24 13.69
N TYR A 104 -6.62 6.87 12.77
CA TYR A 104 -7.42 6.20 11.75
C TYR A 104 -6.58 5.73 10.55
N PHE A 105 -5.33 6.18 10.42
CA PHE A 105 -4.40 5.64 9.44
C PHE A 105 -3.71 4.40 10.01
N LYS A 106 -4.20 3.23 9.61
CA LYS A 106 -3.63 1.94 9.99
C LYS A 106 -2.59 1.55 8.95
N PHE A 107 -1.33 1.47 9.36
CA PHE A 107 -0.25 1.04 8.46
C PHE A 107 -0.54 -0.38 7.94
N VAL A 108 -0.43 -0.55 6.62
CA VAL A 108 -0.53 -1.86 5.97
C VAL A 108 0.89 -2.40 5.80
N ASP A 109 1.25 -3.43 6.56
CA ASP A 109 2.59 -4.03 6.51
C ASP A 109 2.76 -4.86 5.24
N ASP A 110 3.42 -4.27 4.24
CA ASP A 110 3.79 -4.95 3.01
C ASP A 110 5.16 -5.62 3.17
N LEU A 111 5.15 -6.94 3.33
CA LEU A 111 6.37 -7.74 3.45
C LEU A 111 7.26 -7.65 2.20
N MET A 112 6.70 -7.40 1.00
CA MET A 112 7.48 -7.22 -0.23
C MET A 112 8.31 -5.94 -0.22
N VAL A 113 7.82 -4.91 0.47
CA VAL A 113 8.59 -3.68 0.63
C VAL A 113 9.59 -3.85 1.77
N ARG A 114 9.14 -4.44 2.88
CA ARG A 114 9.88 -4.48 4.14
C ARG A 114 11.02 -5.48 4.15
N TYR A 115 10.77 -6.72 3.73
CA TYR A 115 11.73 -7.83 3.84
C TYR A 115 12.97 -7.63 2.95
N PRO A 116 12.86 -7.39 1.62
CA PRO A 116 14.04 -7.22 0.76
C PRO A 116 14.88 -5.99 1.12
N ARG A 117 14.31 -5.02 1.84
CA ARG A 117 15.00 -3.79 2.27
C ARG A 117 15.51 -3.85 3.71
N GLY A 118 15.27 -4.96 4.44
CA GLY A 118 15.63 -5.10 5.84
C GLY A 118 14.99 -4.03 6.74
N TYR A 119 13.79 -3.55 6.40
CA TYR A 119 13.11 -2.55 7.20
C TYR A 119 12.46 -3.20 8.44
N THR A 120 12.56 -2.52 9.59
CA THR A 120 11.71 -2.85 10.73
C THR A 120 10.28 -2.38 10.47
N TYR A 121 9.30 -2.90 11.21
CA TYR A 121 7.91 -2.45 11.10
C TYR A 121 7.79 -0.93 11.29
N GLU A 122 8.40 -0.37 12.34
CA GLU A 122 8.38 1.07 12.61
C GLU A 122 9.10 1.88 11.52
N ARG A 123 10.22 1.36 10.98
CA ARG A 123 10.92 2.02 9.87
C ARG A 123 10.05 2.02 8.61
N ALA A 124 9.38 0.92 8.29
CA ALA A 124 8.52 0.82 7.12
C ALA A 124 7.30 1.75 7.23
N LYS A 125 6.65 1.79 8.40
CA LYS A 125 5.56 2.71 8.73
C LYS A 125 5.96 4.18 8.59
N ASP A 126 7.17 4.50 9.02
CA ASP A 126 7.69 5.86 8.91
C ASP A 126 8.17 6.18 7.48
N HIS A 127 8.53 5.20 6.65
CA HIS A 127 9.09 5.42 5.32
C HIS A 127 8.10 5.99 4.28
N ARG A 128 8.61 6.59 3.19
CA ARG A 128 7.78 7.12 2.09
C ARG A 128 6.96 6.09 1.33
N THR A 129 7.38 4.83 1.40
CA THR A 129 6.67 3.70 0.79
C THR A 129 5.53 3.17 1.67
N ALA A 130 5.27 3.81 2.82
CA ALA A 130 4.19 3.40 3.70
C ALA A 130 2.82 3.71 3.07
N HIS A 131 1.96 2.69 3.10
CA HIS A 131 0.56 2.79 2.73
C HIS A 131 -0.32 2.55 3.96
N PHE A 132 -1.50 3.15 3.95
CA PHE A 132 -2.40 3.14 5.10
C PHE A 132 -3.80 2.68 4.66
N ARG A 133 -4.42 1.84 5.47
CA ARG A 133 -5.87 1.70 5.48
C ARG A 133 -6.43 2.86 6.29
N PHE A 134 -7.41 3.57 5.77
CA PHE A 134 -8.10 4.63 6.49
C PHE A 134 -9.41 4.10 7.06
N ASP A 135 -9.46 3.96 8.37
CA ASP A 135 -10.48 3.18 9.07
C ASP A 135 -10.61 3.64 10.53
N GLU A 136 -11.82 3.94 10.99
CA GLU A 136 -12.08 4.33 12.38
C GLU A 136 -11.97 3.16 13.38
N TRP A 137 -11.99 1.92 12.90
CA TRP A 137 -11.88 0.71 13.69
C TRP A 137 -10.47 0.12 13.68
N ASP A 138 -10.09 -0.52 14.78
CA ASP A 138 -8.78 -1.17 14.90
C ASP A 138 -8.68 -2.45 14.07
N LYS A 139 -9.79 -3.17 13.90
CA LYS A 139 -9.87 -4.37 13.07
C LYS A 139 -10.65 -4.07 11.79
N PRO A 140 -10.14 -4.47 10.61
CA PRO A 140 -10.86 -4.27 9.37
C PRO A 140 -12.22 -4.96 9.42
N ARG A 141 -13.25 -4.24 8.97
CA ARG A 141 -14.61 -4.76 8.82
C ARG A 141 -14.90 -4.91 7.34
N TYR A 142 -14.69 -6.11 6.81
CA TYR A 142 -14.94 -6.40 5.40
C TYR A 142 -16.42 -6.64 5.07
N THR A 143 -17.30 -6.75 6.08
CA THR A 143 -18.66 -7.28 5.91
C THR A 143 -19.75 -6.46 6.60
N LEU A 144 -19.44 -5.30 7.20
CA LEU A 144 -20.40 -4.60 8.07
C LEU A 144 -20.31 -3.07 7.95
N GLY A 145 -21.19 -2.53 7.11
CA GLY A 145 -21.66 -1.14 7.12
C GLY A 145 -20.69 -0.06 6.63
N GLU A 146 -21.24 1.13 6.42
CA GLU A 146 -20.55 2.34 5.97
C GLU A 146 -19.37 2.71 6.89
N THR A 147 -18.17 2.82 6.32
CA THR A 147 -16.95 3.32 6.98
C THR A 147 -16.89 4.86 7.02
N LEU A 148 -15.99 5.43 7.82
CA LEU A 148 -15.73 6.87 7.78
C LEU A 148 -15.27 7.33 6.40
N LEU A 149 -14.53 6.48 5.66
CA LEU A 149 -14.14 6.77 4.29
C LEU A 149 -15.36 6.86 3.38
N ASP A 150 -16.28 5.90 3.49
CA ASP A 150 -17.53 5.88 2.72
C ASP A 150 -18.37 7.15 3.00
N LYS A 151 -18.46 7.58 4.27
CA LYS A 151 -19.16 8.83 4.67
C LYS A 151 -18.55 10.10 4.09
N ILE A 152 -17.23 10.12 3.94
CA ILE A 152 -16.53 11.24 3.31
C ILE A 152 -16.82 11.24 1.81
N ILE A 153 -16.75 10.07 1.19
CA ILE A 153 -16.88 9.92 -0.26
C ILE A 153 -18.32 10.09 -0.73
N SER A 154 -19.32 9.70 0.07
CA SER A 154 -20.74 9.90 -0.22
C SER A 154 -21.17 11.36 -0.34
N LYS A 155 -20.31 12.30 0.07
CA LYS A 155 -20.48 13.74 -0.13
C LYS A 155 -19.84 14.28 -1.40
N ILE A 156 -19.02 13.48 -2.07
CA ILE A 156 -18.26 13.90 -3.25
C ILE A 156 -19.14 13.70 -4.49
N PRO A 157 -19.44 14.77 -5.24
CA PRO A 157 -20.21 14.65 -6.47
C PRO A 157 -19.41 13.93 -7.54
N GLY A 158 -20.12 13.18 -8.39
CA GLY A 158 -19.59 12.57 -9.60
C GLY A 158 -19.21 13.59 -10.67
N LYS A 159 -19.07 13.11 -11.91
CA LYS A 159 -18.66 13.93 -13.07
C LYS A 159 -19.58 15.12 -13.41
N ASP A 160 -20.80 15.16 -12.87
CA ASP A 160 -21.72 16.29 -13.02
C ASP A 160 -21.32 17.49 -12.14
N ASN A 161 -20.41 17.29 -11.17
CA ASN A 161 -19.92 18.24 -10.15
C ASN A 161 -20.99 18.83 -9.22
N ILE A 162 -22.20 19.08 -9.70
CA ILE A 162 -23.40 19.45 -8.93
C ILE A 162 -24.54 18.59 -9.49
N PRO A 163 -24.62 17.32 -9.10
CA PRO A 163 -25.60 16.41 -9.67
C PRO A 163 -27.01 16.77 -9.19
N ASP A 164 -27.99 16.67 -10.08
CA ASP A 164 -29.39 16.52 -9.68
C ASP A 164 -29.60 15.19 -8.93
N PHE A 165 -30.82 14.95 -8.45
CA PHE A 165 -31.14 13.65 -7.83
C PHE A 165 -31.20 12.54 -8.88
N ILE A 166 -30.10 11.80 -9.05
CA ILE A 166 -30.01 10.67 -9.97
C ILE A 166 -30.40 9.40 -9.22
N LYS A 167 -31.34 8.63 -9.79
CA LYS A 167 -31.78 7.34 -9.27
C LYS A 167 -31.56 6.25 -10.32
N ASP A 168 -31.54 5.01 -9.86
CA ASP A 168 -31.55 3.83 -10.70
C ASP A 168 -32.75 2.98 -10.30
N ASP A 169 -33.65 2.74 -11.24
CA ASP A 169 -34.83 1.88 -11.12
C ASP A 169 -34.78 0.69 -12.10
N ILE A 170 -33.58 0.35 -12.59
CA ILE A 170 -33.33 -0.83 -13.41
C ILE A 170 -33.92 -2.08 -12.73
N PHE A 171 -34.61 -2.90 -13.54
CA PHE A 171 -35.40 -4.06 -13.08
C PHE A 171 -36.55 -3.74 -12.11
N GLY A 172 -36.99 -2.47 -12.03
CA GLY A 172 -38.06 -2.02 -11.15
C GLY A 172 -37.65 -1.95 -9.68
N ASN A 173 -36.34 -1.96 -9.39
CA ASN A 173 -35.80 -1.93 -8.03
C ASN A 173 -35.00 -0.64 -7.83
N ASN A 174 -35.54 0.28 -7.03
CA ASN A 174 -34.77 1.43 -6.59
C ASN A 174 -33.62 1.01 -5.67
N LEU A 175 -32.60 1.87 -5.63
CA LEU A 175 -31.46 1.74 -4.73
C LEU A 175 -31.61 2.70 -3.56
N TYR A 176 -31.37 2.18 -2.36
CA TYR A 176 -31.60 2.88 -1.10
C TYR A 176 -30.31 2.99 -0.31
N HIS A 177 -30.27 3.98 0.58
CA HIS A 177 -29.24 4.05 1.61
C HIS A 177 -29.35 2.84 2.56
N GLU A 178 -28.21 2.28 2.94
CA GLU A 178 -28.15 1.14 3.85
C GLU A 178 -28.40 1.51 5.30
N ASP A 179 -28.00 2.71 5.69
CA ASP A 179 -28.08 3.24 7.06
C ASP A 179 -29.51 3.48 7.56
N TYR A 180 -30.47 3.56 6.64
CA TYR A 180 -31.85 3.85 6.99
C TYR A 180 -32.78 2.64 6.76
N ASP A 181 -33.63 2.37 7.75
CA ASP A 181 -34.66 1.34 7.67
C ASP A 181 -35.88 1.77 6.85
N ASN A 182 -36.05 3.08 6.64
CA ASN A 182 -37.22 3.68 5.98
C ASN A 182 -37.16 3.68 4.44
N LEU A 183 -36.24 2.93 3.82
CA LEU A 183 -36.03 2.91 2.36
C LEU A 183 -35.84 4.34 1.79
N THR A 184 -34.91 5.11 2.38
CA THR A 184 -34.49 6.40 1.83
C THR A 184 -33.73 6.19 0.51
N LEU A 185 -34.20 6.81 -0.57
CA LEU A 185 -33.57 6.68 -1.89
C LEU A 185 -32.15 7.23 -1.88
N LEU A 186 -31.23 6.50 -2.51
CA LEU A 186 -29.83 6.89 -2.65
C LEU A 186 -29.65 7.79 -3.87
N ASN A 187 -29.04 8.97 -3.69
CA ASN A 187 -28.65 9.81 -4.82
C ASN A 187 -27.36 9.27 -5.46
N LEU A 188 -27.50 8.69 -6.65
CA LEU A 188 -26.40 8.07 -7.37
C LEU A 188 -25.49 9.07 -8.07
N GLY A 189 -25.83 10.36 -8.09
CA GLY A 189 -24.94 11.40 -8.59
C GLY A 189 -23.72 11.65 -7.70
N TYR A 190 -23.72 11.13 -6.47
CA TYR A 190 -22.60 11.16 -5.54
C TYR A 190 -21.89 9.81 -5.52
N TYR A 191 -20.57 9.82 -5.27
CA TYR A 191 -19.80 8.59 -5.19
C TYR A 191 -20.25 7.74 -4.02
N ASN A 192 -20.70 6.53 -4.30
CA ASN A 192 -21.11 5.57 -3.28
C ASN A 192 -20.55 4.19 -3.60
N HIS A 193 -20.42 3.39 -2.55
CA HIS A 193 -19.93 2.04 -2.61
C HIS A 193 -21.01 1.05 -2.16
N TRP A 194 -21.72 1.40 -1.09
CA TRP A 194 -22.83 0.60 -0.57
C TRP A 194 -24.20 1.06 -1.08
N PHE A 195 -25.10 0.09 -1.26
CA PHE A 195 -26.52 0.34 -1.49
C PHE A 195 -27.37 -0.82 -0.98
N LYS A 196 -28.65 -0.52 -0.73
CA LYS A 196 -29.66 -1.46 -0.25
C LYS A 196 -30.76 -1.62 -1.30
N HIS A 197 -31.16 -2.85 -1.57
CA HIS A 197 -32.37 -3.18 -2.32
C HIS A 197 -33.59 -3.24 -1.39
N ASN A 198 -34.78 -2.97 -1.94
CA ASN A 198 -36.05 -3.16 -1.23
C ASN A 198 -36.40 -4.63 -0.99
N ARG A 199 -35.77 -5.57 -1.71
CA ARG A 199 -36.01 -7.01 -1.61
C ARG A 199 -34.67 -7.74 -1.55
N PRO A 200 -34.53 -8.75 -0.66
CA PRO A 200 -33.35 -9.60 -0.67
C PRO A 200 -33.17 -10.32 -2.01
N GLY A 201 -31.93 -10.46 -2.46
CA GLY A 201 -31.57 -11.28 -3.62
C GLY A 201 -31.65 -12.79 -3.33
N ALA A 202 -31.23 -13.60 -4.30
CA ALA A 202 -31.26 -15.06 -4.18
C ALA A 202 -30.44 -15.61 -2.99
N MET A 203 -29.41 -14.88 -2.56
CA MET A 203 -28.58 -15.22 -1.40
C MET A 203 -29.15 -14.70 -0.07
N GLY A 204 -30.34 -14.10 -0.07
CA GLY A 204 -31.00 -13.57 1.13
C GLY A 204 -30.44 -12.23 1.64
N THR A 205 -29.52 -11.60 0.91
CA THR A 205 -28.94 -10.29 1.25
C THR A 205 -29.65 -9.16 0.50
N SER A 206 -29.88 -8.04 1.17
CA SER A 206 -30.43 -6.82 0.57
C SER A 206 -29.41 -5.69 0.46
N VAL A 207 -28.33 -5.73 1.23
CA VAL A 207 -27.24 -4.75 1.21
C VAL A 207 -26.08 -5.31 0.40
N VAL A 208 -25.57 -4.53 -0.56
CA VAL A 208 -24.60 -4.97 -1.56
C VAL A 208 -23.57 -3.87 -1.83
N LEU A 209 -22.36 -4.30 -2.17
CA LEU A 209 -21.25 -3.44 -2.62
C LEU A 209 -21.24 -3.28 -4.14
N ARG A 210 -21.01 -2.06 -4.61
CA ARG A 210 -20.68 -1.78 -6.02
C ARG A 210 -19.25 -2.22 -6.33
N GLY A 211 -18.96 -2.51 -7.60
CA GLY A 211 -17.58 -2.69 -8.07
C GLY A 211 -16.92 -4.02 -7.66
N PHE A 212 -17.64 -5.14 -7.71
CA PHE A 212 -17.09 -6.49 -7.42
C PHE A 212 -16.55 -6.65 -6.00
N SER A 213 -17.11 -5.92 -5.03
CA SER A 213 -16.71 -5.96 -3.62
C SER A 213 -15.30 -5.40 -3.34
N ASP A 214 -14.79 -4.52 -4.21
CA ASP A 214 -13.55 -3.78 -3.96
C ASP A 214 -13.77 -2.65 -2.94
N ALA A 215 -13.15 -2.76 -1.77
CA ALA A 215 -13.38 -1.83 -0.65
C ALA A 215 -12.95 -0.37 -0.88
N ASN A 216 -12.27 -0.04 -1.99
CA ASN A 216 -11.77 1.31 -2.29
C ASN A 216 -12.21 1.80 -3.68
N THR A 217 -13.21 1.16 -4.30
CA THR A 217 -13.72 1.57 -5.61
C THR A 217 -15.15 2.07 -5.49
N TYR A 218 -15.34 3.36 -5.78
CA TYR A 218 -16.61 4.06 -5.64
C TYR A 218 -17.19 4.40 -7.01
N VAL A 219 -18.51 4.46 -7.11
CA VAL A 219 -19.21 4.71 -8.38
C VAL A 219 -20.19 5.86 -8.22
N ALA A 220 -20.25 6.73 -9.22
CA ALA A 220 -21.28 7.75 -9.37
C ALA A 220 -21.87 7.69 -10.79
N TYR A 221 -23.15 8.00 -10.90
CA TYR A 221 -23.86 8.13 -12.18
C TYR A 221 -23.66 9.56 -12.67
N THR A 222 -23.70 9.74 -13.98
CA THR A 222 -23.46 11.04 -14.61
C THR A 222 -24.36 11.22 -15.82
N THR A 223 -24.73 12.47 -16.07
CA THR A 223 -25.50 12.87 -17.26
C THR A 223 -24.59 13.37 -18.39
N GLN A 224 -23.28 13.42 -18.17
CA GLN A 224 -22.30 13.93 -19.13
C GLN A 224 -22.29 13.12 -20.44
N PRO A 225 -22.63 13.71 -21.60
CA PRO A 225 -22.74 12.97 -22.86
C PRO A 225 -21.41 12.43 -23.36
N ARG A 226 -20.28 13.03 -22.95
CA ARG A 226 -18.92 12.55 -23.26
C ARG A 226 -18.59 11.21 -22.61
N VAL A 227 -19.29 10.85 -21.53
CA VAL A 227 -19.11 9.56 -20.86
C VAL A 227 -19.89 8.52 -21.65
N ALA A 228 -19.19 7.43 -21.98
CA ALA A 228 -19.72 6.34 -22.75
C ALA A 228 -20.92 5.69 -22.03
N PRO A 229 -22.05 5.45 -22.72
CA PRO A 229 -23.17 4.77 -22.11
C PRO A 229 -22.89 3.28 -21.95
N LEU A 230 -23.31 2.74 -20.81
CA LEU A 230 -23.52 1.32 -20.58
C LEU A 230 -24.98 1.02 -20.95
N SER A 231 -25.17 0.63 -22.20
CA SER A 231 -26.48 0.32 -22.76
C SER A 231 -26.80 -1.16 -22.58
N PHE A 232 -27.99 -1.48 -22.09
CA PHE A 232 -28.52 -2.84 -22.13
C PHE A 232 -30.02 -2.84 -22.37
N THR A 233 -30.51 -3.89 -23.02
CA THR A 233 -31.94 -4.12 -23.25
C THR A 233 -32.40 -5.28 -22.39
N TYR A 234 -33.42 -5.07 -21.57
CA TYR A 234 -34.07 -6.14 -20.83
C TYR A 234 -35.53 -6.28 -21.25
N CYS A 235 -36.00 -7.51 -21.35
CA CYS A 235 -37.36 -7.82 -21.76
C CYS A 235 -38.12 -8.48 -20.62
N ALA A 236 -39.23 -7.87 -20.20
CA ALA A 236 -40.15 -8.42 -19.21
C ALA A 236 -41.56 -8.50 -19.81
N LYS A 237 -42.20 -9.68 -19.73
CA LYS A 237 -43.58 -9.91 -20.19
C LYS A 237 -43.86 -9.37 -21.62
N ARG A 238 -42.96 -9.64 -22.58
CA ARG A 238 -43.00 -9.20 -23.99
C ARG A 238 -42.83 -7.69 -24.24
N MET A 239 -42.48 -6.90 -23.23
CA MET A 239 -42.02 -5.53 -23.40
C MET A 239 -40.51 -5.47 -23.18
N CYS A 240 -39.78 -4.90 -24.12
CA CYS A 240 -38.34 -4.69 -24.01
C CYS A 240 -38.08 -3.21 -23.76
N ASN A 241 -37.32 -2.93 -22.70
CA ASN A 241 -36.87 -1.59 -22.35
C ASN A 241 -35.36 -1.54 -22.54
N SER A 242 -34.88 -0.51 -23.22
CA SER A 242 -33.44 -0.19 -23.30
C SER A 242 -33.12 0.89 -22.27
N VAL A 243 -31.99 0.73 -21.59
CA VAL A 243 -31.49 1.69 -20.61
C VAL A 243 -30.06 2.06 -20.97
N ASP A 244 -29.77 3.36 -20.93
CA ASP A 244 -28.43 3.91 -21.14
C ASP A 244 -27.95 4.58 -19.84
N THR A 245 -27.08 3.90 -19.12
CA THR A 245 -26.51 4.44 -17.87
C THR A 245 -25.08 4.88 -18.09
N ARG A 246 -24.70 6.05 -17.60
CA ARG A 246 -23.31 6.54 -17.66
C ARG A 246 -22.78 6.63 -16.24
N VAL A 247 -21.55 6.16 -16.05
CA VAL A 247 -20.93 6.11 -14.73
C VAL A 247 -19.49 6.60 -14.77
N SER A 248 -19.05 7.15 -13.64
CA SER A 248 -17.66 7.41 -13.32
C SER A 248 -17.26 6.65 -12.08
N TRP A 249 -15.98 6.32 -11.99
CA TRP A 249 -15.38 5.63 -10.87
C TRP A 249 -14.44 6.57 -10.12
N MET A 250 -14.36 6.36 -8.82
CA MET A 250 -13.44 7.05 -7.93
C MET A 250 -12.62 6.05 -7.14
N VAL A 251 -11.31 6.30 -7.06
CA VAL A 251 -10.38 5.57 -6.20
C VAL A 251 -9.64 6.56 -5.30
N PRO A 252 -9.74 6.45 -3.97
CA PRO A 252 -9.01 7.31 -3.06
C PRO A 252 -7.50 7.01 -3.13
N VAL A 253 -6.68 8.06 -3.23
CA VAL A 253 -5.23 7.94 -3.45
C VAL A 253 -4.46 8.29 -2.17
N GLU A 254 -4.77 9.42 -1.54
CA GLU A 254 -4.12 9.84 -0.30
C GLU A 254 -4.96 10.85 0.48
N ILE A 255 -4.74 10.95 1.79
CA ILE A 255 -5.23 12.07 2.60
C ILE A 255 -4.06 12.98 2.94
N ILE A 256 -4.23 14.29 2.67
CA ILE A 256 -3.21 15.32 2.80
C ILE A 256 -3.65 16.33 3.86
N TYR A 257 -2.82 16.55 4.86
CA TYR A 257 -3.01 17.63 5.83
C TYR A 257 -2.40 18.93 5.31
N LEU A 258 -3.25 19.88 4.95
CA LEU A 258 -2.82 21.23 4.64
C LEU A 258 -2.49 21.98 5.94
N THR A 259 -1.35 22.65 5.97
CA THR A 259 -0.87 23.37 7.16
C THR A 259 -0.83 24.88 6.91
N PRO A 260 -0.92 25.71 7.96
CA PRO A 260 -0.80 27.16 7.82
C PRO A 260 0.52 27.63 7.20
N LEU A 261 1.58 26.80 7.31
CA LEU A 261 2.90 27.06 6.73
C LEU A 261 2.84 27.23 5.21
N MET A 262 1.86 26.61 4.55
CA MET A 262 1.69 26.71 3.10
C MET A 262 1.28 28.13 2.63
N THR A 263 0.67 28.90 3.53
CA THR A 263 0.28 30.30 3.30
C THR A 263 1.10 31.30 4.09
N TRP A 264 1.99 30.82 4.98
CA TRP A 264 2.77 31.69 5.85
C TRP A 264 3.86 32.41 5.05
N ASN A 265 3.79 33.74 5.04
CA ASN A 265 4.70 34.61 4.30
C ASN A 265 5.16 35.78 5.18
N PRO A 266 5.99 35.53 6.21
CA PRO A 266 6.39 36.56 7.16
C PRO A 266 7.29 37.63 6.53
N TYR A 267 7.96 37.31 5.42
CA TYR A 267 8.81 38.22 4.67
C TYR A 267 8.08 38.97 3.54
N ASN A 268 6.76 38.84 3.43
CA ASN A 268 5.96 39.50 2.40
C ASN A 268 6.51 39.27 0.97
N ILE A 269 7.04 38.08 0.69
CA ILE A 269 7.64 37.72 -0.59
C ILE A 269 6.57 37.79 -1.67
N TYR A 270 6.85 38.53 -2.74
CA TYR A 270 5.94 38.74 -3.85
C TYR A 270 5.75 37.48 -4.68
N MET A 271 4.51 37.21 -5.13
CA MET A 271 4.20 36.13 -6.06
C MET A 271 4.29 36.64 -7.50
N GLN A 272 5.29 36.17 -8.24
CA GLN A 272 5.47 36.43 -9.65
C GLN A 272 4.47 35.60 -10.48
N GLY A 273 3.73 36.29 -11.35
CA GLY A 273 2.77 35.67 -12.28
C GLY A 273 1.34 35.53 -11.73
N GLY A 274 0.35 35.68 -12.62
CA GLY A 274 -1.07 35.48 -12.32
C GLY A 274 -1.46 33.99 -12.28
N ARG A 275 -2.73 33.70 -11.94
CA ARG A 275 -3.28 32.32 -11.86
C ARG A 275 -3.36 31.58 -13.22
N ASN A 276 -2.99 32.24 -14.32
CA ASN A 276 -3.13 31.69 -15.67
C ASN A 276 -1.81 31.03 -16.09
N HIS A 277 -1.70 29.71 -15.92
CA HIS A 277 -0.50 28.92 -16.23
C HIS A 277 -0.07 29.00 -17.72
N LYS A 278 -1.01 29.35 -18.61
CA LYS A 278 -0.79 29.41 -20.07
C LYS A 278 -0.05 30.67 -20.55
N GLU A 279 0.01 31.73 -19.73
CA GLU A 279 0.73 32.97 -20.05
C GLU A 279 1.79 33.27 -18.97
N PHE A 280 3.03 32.82 -19.22
CA PHE A 280 4.27 33.36 -18.65
C PHE A 280 4.36 33.67 -17.11
N PRO A 281 4.47 32.68 -16.20
CA PRO A 281 4.74 32.95 -14.78
C PRO A 281 6.11 32.49 -14.23
N ALA A 282 6.74 31.44 -14.79
CA ALA A 282 7.98 30.88 -14.23
C ALA A 282 9.22 31.77 -14.48
N LYS A 283 9.27 32.44 -15.63
CA LYS A 283 10.46 33.20 -16.06
C LYS A 283 10.82 34.34 -15.10
N TYR A 284 9.88 35.07 -14.48
CA TYR A 284 10.22 36.29 -13.74
C TYR A 284 11.02 36.07 -12.45
N ALA A 285 10.73 35.02 -11.69
CA ALA A 285 11.51 34.74 -10.47
C ALA A 285 12.93 34.26 -10.80
N GLU A 286 13.08 33.54 -11.92
CA GLU A 286 14.34 32.99 -12.44
C GLU A 286 15.06 33.97 -13.38
N TYR A 287 14.47 35.11 -13.77
CA TYR A 287 15.04 36.04 -14.74
C TYR A 287 16.05 37.01 -14.09
N PRO A 288 17.16 37.36 -14.78
CA PRO A 288 17.60 36.84 -16.08
C PRO A 288 18.29 35.47 -16.02
N ASN A 289 18.81 35.03 -14.87
CA ASN A 289 19.43 33.72 -14.62
C ASN A 289 19.63 33.49 -13.11
N ARG A 290 18.55 33.68 -12.34
CA ARG A 290 18.46 33.48 -10.89
C ARG A 290 18.16 32.01 -10.60
N ASP A 291 18.92 31.41 -9.69
CA ASP A 291 18.89 29.98 -9.36
C ASP A 291 18.63 29.70 -7.87
N GLY A 292 18.47 30.74 -7.06
CA GLY A 292 18.25 30.68 -5.63
C GLY A 292 19.54 30.59 -4.78
N SER A 293 20.73 30.74 -5.38
CA SER A 293 22.00 30.72 -4.63
C SER A 293 22.24 32.00 -3.81
N LYS A 294 23.19 31.93 -2.87
CA LYS A 294 23.54 32.98 -1.90
C LYS A 294 24.27 34.16 -2.55
N HIS A 295 23.63 34.84 -3.51
CA HIS A 295 24.14 36.03 -4.16
C HIS A 295 22.97 36.92 -4.61
N PRO A 296 23.03 38.27 -4.45
CA PRO A 296 21.90 39.16 -4.77
C PRO A 296 21.38 39.00 -6.20
N ASP A 297 22.27 38.77 -7.17
CA ASP A 297 21.91 38.58 -8.58
C ASP A 297 21.44 37.16 -8.92
N LYS A 298 21.53 36.23 -7.98
CA LYS A 298 21.19 34.81 -8.16
C LYS A 298 20.03 34.34 -7.30
N ALA A 299 19.75 35.01 -6.18
CA ALA A 299 18.55 34.80 -5.39
C ALA A 299 17.30 34.95 -6.25
N PHE A 300 16.26 34.15 -6.04
CA PHE A 300 15.02 34.30 -6.82
C PHE A 300 14.37 35.66 -6.58
N ASN A 301 13.80 36.27 -7.61
CA ASN A 301 13.10 37.54 -7.48
C ASN A 301 11.63 37.30 -7.09
N GLY A 302 11.34 37.19 -5.79
CA GLY A 302 10.05 36.71 -5.30
C GLY A 302 9.87 35.19 -5.47
N THR A 303 8.63 34.72 -5.42
CA THR A 303 8.26 33.31 -5.56
C THR A 303 7.31 33.10 -6.75
N ASN A 304 7.12 31.86 -7.22
CA ASN A 304 6.11 31.52 -8.22
C ASN A 304 5.59 30.09 -7.98
N PHE A 305 4.68 29.59 -8.83
CA PHE A 305 4.10 28.24 -8.67
C PHE A 305 5.14 27.11 -8.79
N ARG A 306 6.26 27.33 -9.51
CA ARG A 306 7.35 26.35 -9.66
C ARG A 306 8.36 26.41 -8.51
N ASN A 307 8.66 27.61 -8.04
CA ASN A 307 9.63 27.94 -7.01
C ASN A 307 8.89 28.55 -5.81
N PHE A 308 8.15 27.70 -5.09
CA PHE A 308 7.26 28.12 -4.01
C PHE A 308 7.97 28.13 -2.65
N TYR A 309 8.75 29.18 -2.38
CA TYR A 309 9.61 29.33 -1.20
C TYR A 309 9.20 30.54 -0.36
N ARG A 310 8.62 30.31 0.82
CA ARG A 310 8.16 31.38 1.73
C ARG A 310 8.40 31.11 3.21
N VAL A 311 8.56 29.86 3.61
CA VAL A 311 8.81 29.52 5.02
C VAL A 311 10.24 29.93 5.36
N PRO A 312 10.49 30.73 6.40
CA PRO A 312 11.85 31.06 6.79
C PRO A 312 12.65 29.82 7.19
N SER A 313 13.91 29.71 6.75
CA SER A 313 14.74 28.54 7.07
C SER A 313 14.95 28.35 8.57
N GLU A 314 14.98 29.44 9.34
CA GLU A 314 15.10 29.39 10.81
C GLU A 314 13.89 28.81 11.53
N PHE A 315 12.75 28.61 10.84
CA PHE A 315 11.62 27.90 11.41
C PHE A 315 11.92 26.41 11.65
N TYR A 316 12.82 25.83 10.85
CA TYR A 316 13.19 24.43 10.91
C TYR A 316 14.59 24.23 11.50
N GLU A 317 14.75 23.17 12.27
CA GLU A 317 16.05 22.70 12.76
C GLU A 317 16.68 21.75 11.75
N ASN A 318 17.99 21.89 11.51
CA ASN A 318 18.81 20.94 10.74
C ASN A 318 18.14 20.50 9.43
N VAL A 319 17.78 21.46 8.58
CA VAL A 319 17.18 21.16 7.28
C VAL A 319 18.15 20.27 6.50
N GLN A 320 17.75 19.02 6.27
CA GLN A 320 18.63 18.02 5.68
C GLN A 320 18.93 18.44 4.23
N GLU A 321 20.21 18.44 3.87
CA GLU A 321 20.66 18.64 2.48
C GLU A 321 20.26 17.48 1.55
N LYS A 322 19.91 16.31 2.11
CA LYS A 322 19.38 15.18 1.34
C LYS A 322 17.88 15.34 1.14
N GLU A 323 17.51 15.98 0.03
CA GLU A 323 16.17 16.01 -0.52
C GLU A 323 15.58 14.59 -0.61
N ASP A 324 14.33 14.40 -0.19
CA ASP A 324 13.58 13.21 -0.58
C ASP A 324 13.20 13.40 -2.06
N PRO A 325 13.52 12.46 -2.97
CA PRO A 325 13.07 12.52 -4.37
C PRO A 325 11.57 12.80 -4.58
N ALA A 326 10.71 12.51 -3.59
CA ALA A 326 9.30 12.86 -3.64
C ALA A 326 9.04 14.37 -3.47
N ASP A 327 9.90 15.09 -2.74
CA ASP A 327 9.84 16.51 -2.45
C ASP A 327 10.78 17.27 -3.41
N THR A 328 10.24 17.81 -4.52
CA THR A 328 11.03 18.42 -5.63
C THR A 328 11.67 19.77 -5.33
N ALA A 329 11.61 20.26 -4.10
CA ALA A 329 12.01 21.62 -3.78
C ALA A 329 13.40 21.66 -3.16
N LYS A 330 14.21 22.61 -3.62
CA LYS A 330 15.55 22.84 -3.08
C LYS A 330 15.47 23.31 -1.63
N SER A 331 16.30 22.75 -0.76
CA SER A 331 16.38 23.24 0.62
C SER A 331 17.23 24.52 0.72
N GLY A 332 16.76 25.47 1.53
CA GLY A 332 17.53 26.61 1.99
C GLY A 332 17.94 27.60 0.91
N VAL A 333 17.03 27.87 -0.03
CA VAL A 333 17.25 28.82 -1.14
C VAL A 333 17.10 30.27 -0.71
N TYR A 334 17.73 31.16 -1.46
CA TYR A 334 17.65 32.60 -1.24
C TYR A 334 16.63 33.24 -2.19
N VAL A 335 15.75 34.08 -1.62
CA VAL A 335 14.66 34.78 -2.31
C VAL A 335 14.69 36.26 -1.92
N LEU A 336 14.47 37.15 -2.88
CA LEU A 336 14.32 38.58 -2.63
C LEU A 336 12.90 38.90 -2.15
N ASP A 337 12.78 39.64 -1.04
CA ASP A 337 11.51 40.25 -0.61
C ASP A 337 11.16 41.48 -1.46
N GLN A 338 10.00 42.11 -1.18
CA GLN A 338 9.52 43.27 -1.93
C GLN A 338 10.48 44.47 -1.85
N GLU A 339 11.23 44.57 -0.74
CA GLU A 339 12.23 45.59 -0.50
C GLU A 339 13.61 45.24 -1.10
N GLY A 340 13.73 44.06 -1.72
CA GLY A 340 14.97 43.58 -2.35
C GLY A 340 15.97 42.97 -1.38
N ASN A 341 15.60 42.72 -0.12
CA ASN A 341 16.46 42.02 0.83
C ASN A 341 16.46 40.53 0.54
N MET A 342 17.63 39.92 0.70
CA MET A 342 17.78 38.49 0.53
C MET A 342 17.33 37.75 1.78
N ARG A 343 16.34 36.88 1.62
CA ARG A 343 15.79 36.01 2.67
C ARG A 343 16.13 34.57 2.36
N ARG A 344 16.51 33.81 3.38
CA ARG A 344 16.71 32.36 3.25
C ARG A 344 15.40 31.66 3.57
N CYS A 345 14.89 30.90 2.62
CA CYS A 345 13.59 30.27 2.71
C CYS A 345 13.66 28.78 2.34
N GLU A 346 12.78 28.02 2.97
CA GLU A 346 12.44 26.66 2.57
C GLU A 346 11.18 26.65 1.71
N ALA A 347 10.96 25.51 1.07
CA ALA A 347 9.75 25.25 0.32
C ALA A 347 8.51 25.35 1.22
N SER A 348 7.48 26.01 0.70
CA SER A 348 6.17 26.15 1.37
C SER A 348 5.14 25.17 0.82
N GLY A 349 5.55 24.23 -0.03
CA GLY A 349 4.68 23.27 -0.69
C GLY A 349 4.21 22.13 0.20
N LEU A 350 3.62 21.13 -0.44
CA LEU A 350 3.26 19.87 0.19
C LEU A 350 4.53 19.05 0.45
N PHE A 351 4.70 18.59 1.69
CA PHE A 351 5.74 17.63 2.06
C PHE A 351 5.10 16.28 2.36
N LEU A 352 5.82 15.18 2.10
CA LEU A 352 5.47 13.91 2.75
C LEU A 352 5.58 14.05 4.28
N LYS A 353 6.74 14.56 4.73
CA LYS A 353 7.01 14.94 6.11
C LYS A 353 7.71 16.28 6.15
N THR A 354 7.31 17.13 7.08
CA THR A 354 8.02 18.39 7.31
C THR A 354 9.49 18.13 7.67
N PRO A 355 10.38 19.10 7.41
CA PRO A 355 11.65 19.19 8.12
C PRO A 355 11.41 19.24 9.65
N ASN A 356 12.47 19.06 10.43
CA ASN A 356 12.35 19.02 11.89
C ASN A 356 11.90 20.40 12.41
N ILE A 357 10.78 20.44 13.13
CA ILE A 357 10.30 21.66 13.77
C ILE A 357 10.75 21.64 15.24
N PRO A 358 11.43 22.67 15.75
CA PRO A 358 11.86 22.76 17.15
C PRO A 358 10.72 22.46 18.13
N GLY A 359 10.95 21.53 19.07
CA GLY A 359 9.96 21.13 20.08
C GLY A 359 8.76 20.30 19.58
N VAL A 360 8.64 20.05 18.28
CA VAL A 360 7.56 19.25 17.67
C VAL A 360 8.09 18.00 16.98
N GLY A 361 9.24 18.09 16.31
CA GLY A 361 9.78 17.01 15.49
C GLY A 361 9.38 17.12 14.02
N ARG A 362 9.52 16.01 13.28
CA ARG A 362 9.04 15.88 11.89
C ARG A 362 7.60 15.42 11.88
N VAL A 363 6.75 16.10 11.11
CA VAL A 363 5.31 15.80 11.03
C VAL A 363 4.98 15.23 9.66
N ARG A 364 4.36 14.04 9.60
CA ARG A 364 3.83 13.47 8.35
C ARG A 364 2.54 14.19 7.95
N LEU A 365 2.50 14.69 6.71
CA LEU A 365 1.35 15.40 6.16
C LEU A 365 0.60 14.57 5.11
N ARG A 366 1.26 13.61 4.45
CA ARG A 366 0.66 12.78 3.40
C ARG A 366 0.51 11.33 3.85
N TYR A 367 -0.70 10.81 3.70
CA TYR A 367 -1.06 9.43 4.05
C TYR A 367 -1.62 8.74 2.81
N PRO A 368 -0.75 8.08 2.00
CA PRO A 368 -1.18 7.27 0.87
C PRO A 368 -2.13 6.17 1.32
N ILE A 369 -3.29 6.07 0.69
CA ILE A 369 -4.26 5.02 0.96
C ILE A 369 -3.81 3.77 0.21
N ALA A 370 -3.76 2.63 0.90
CA ALA A 370 -3.33 1.38 0.30
C ALA A 370 -4.31 0.98 -0.83
N PRO A 371 -3.83 0.76 -2.07
CA PRO A 371 -4.67 0.19 -3.12
C PRO A 371 -5.01 -1.25 -2.76
N ILE A 372 -6.21 -1.72 -3.13
CA ILE A 372 -6.64 -3.10 -2.84
C ILE A 372 -6.01 -4.09 -3.81
N HIS A 373 -5.84 -3.69 -5.08
CA HIS A 373 -5.03 -4.43 -6.03
C HIS A 373 -3.53 -4.19 -5.75
N GLN A 374 -3.01 -4.84 -4.72
CA GLN A 374 -1.58 -4.91 -4.47
C GLN A 374 -0.90 -5.81 -5.50
N TYR A 375 -0.58 -5.23 -6.66
CA TYR A 375 0.39 -5.72 -7.65
C TYR A 375 0.47 -7.25 -7.82
N GLY A 376 -0.46 -7.88 -8.56
CA GLY A 376 -0.46 -9.35 -8.74
C GLY A 376 -1.05 -10.07 -7.54
N SER A 377 -0.78 -11.37 -7.35
CA SER A 377 -1.29 -12.10 -6.17
C SER A 377 -0.51 -11.66 -4.91
N PRO A 378 -1.08 -10.81 -4.01
CA PRO A 378 -0.38 -10.40 -2.79
C PRO A 378 -0.12 -11.61 -1.88
N VAL A 379 -1.02 -12.59 -1.90
CA VAL A 379 -0.90 -13.85 -1.15
C VAL A 379 0.37 -14.61 -1.55
N TRP A 380 0.62 -14.80 -2.85
CA TRP A 380 1.79 -15.53 -3.31
C TRP A 380 3.09 -14.82 -2.92
N LYS A 381 3.07 -13.49 -3.02
CA LYS A 381 4.19 -12.64 -2.67
C LYS A 381 4.50 -12.71 -1.19
N GLU A 382 3.52 -12.42 -0.33
CA GLU A 382 3.66 -12.49 1.13
C GLU A 382 4.04 -13.89 1.60
N LEU A 383 3.50 -14.94 0.98
CA LEU A 383 3.88 -16.32 1.28
C LEU A 383 5.37 -16.59 1.01
N ASN A 384 5.93 -16.05 -0.08
CA ASN A 384 7.36 -16.18 -0.36
C ASN A 384 8.22 -15.39 0.64
N ALA A 385 7.86 -14.14 0.97
CA ALA A 385 8.60 -13.41 2.00
C ALA A 385 8.48 -14.08 3.38
N PHE A 386 7.32 -14.64 3.72
CA PHE A 386 7.15 -15.41 4.94
C PHE A 386 8.02 -16.67 4.94
N LYS A 387 8.09 -17.38 3.82
CA LYS A 387 8.96 -18.55 3.65
C LYS A 387 10.42 -18.18 3.87
N ASP A 388 10.88 -17.08 3.27
CA ASP A 388 12.27 -16.62 3.44
C ASP A 388 12.55 -16.22 4.88
N MET A 389 11.65 -15.44 5.51
CA MET A 389 11.75 -15.07 6.92
C MET A 389 11.79 -16.30 7.85
N PHE A 390 10.97 -17.30 7.56
CA PHE A 390 10.92 -18.55 8.33
C PHE A 390 12.20 -19.36 8.14
N ASN A 391 12.73 -19.45 6.92
CA ASN A 391 14.00 -20.13 6.65
C ASN A 391 15.15 -19.46 7.38
N ASP A 392 15.23 -18.13 7.36
CA ASP A 392 16.24 -17.37 8.10
C ASP A 392 16.12 -17.62 9.62
N TYR A 393 14.90 -17.65 10.15
CA TYR A 393 14.66 -18.00 11.54
C TYR A 393 15.14 -19.43 11.86
N VAL A 394 14.76 -20.43 11.08
CA VAL A 394 15.18 -21.82 11.29
C VAL A 394 16.71 -21.96 11.19
N ASN A 395 17.34 -21.31 10.21
CA ASN A 395 18.79 -21.31 10.04
C ASN A 395 19.53 -20.57 11.18
N SER A 396 18.85 -19.65 11.87
CA SER A 396 19.41 -18.93 13.03
C SER A 396 19.35 -19.73 14.33
N VAL A 397 18.52 -20.77 14.41
CA VAL A 397 18.38 -21.61 15.60
C VAL A 397 19.41 -22.74 15.55
N THR A 398 20.40 -22.69 16.44
CA THR A 398 21.33 -23.81 16.66
C THR A 398 20.72 -24.77 17.67
N VAL A 399 20.32 -25.96 17.23
CA VAL A 399 19.87 -27.03 18.14
C VAL A 399 21.10 -27.83 18.59
N GLU A 400 21.43 -27.72 19.87
CA GLU A 400 22.47 -28.55 20.49
C GLU A 400 21.95 -29.98 20.68
N ALA A 401 22.67 -30.96 20.14
CA ALA A 401 22.31 -32.37 20.21
C ALA A 401 23.54 -33.27 20.20
N VAL A 402 23.40 -34.45 20.80
CA VAL A 402 24.42 -35.50 20.80
C VAL A 402 23.82 -36.77 20.24
N THR A 403 24.48 -37.35 19.23
CA THR A 403 24.08 -38.65 18.68
C THR A 403 24.92 -39.74 19.33
N PHE A 404 24.23 -40.73 19.87
CA PHE A 404 24.84 -41.91 20.47
C PHE A 404 24.62 -43.15 19.61
N GLU A 405 25.58 -44.06 19.67
CA GLU A 405 25.51 -45.40 19.12
C GLU A 405 25.67 -46.43 20.25
N MET A 406 24.81 -47.45 20.25
CA MET A 406 24.97 -48.60 21.12
C MET A 406 26.15 -49.46 20.68
N SER A 407 26.90 -50.01 21.64
CA SER A 407 27.90 -51.06 21.33
C SER A 407 27.26 -52.23 20.56
N PRO A 408 27.95 -52.88 19.61
CA PRO A 408 27.37 -53.95 18.80
C PRO A 408 26.76 -55.12 19.59
N ALA A 409 25.61 -55.62 19.13
CA ALA A 409 24.95 -56.81 19.67
C ALA A 409 25.83 -58.06 19.54
N SER A 410 25.78 -58.94 20.54
CA SER A 410 26.49 -60.24 20.55
C SER A 410 25.55 -61.44 20.38
N ALA A 411 24.29 -61.20 19.99
CA ALA A 411 23.27 -62.22 19.85
C ALA A 411 23.43 -63.09 18.59
N ILE A 412 22.81 -64.27 18.64
CA ILE A 412 22.83 -65.32 17.59
C ILE A 412 22.22 -64.81 16.26
N ALA A 413 21.39 -63.76 16.30
CA ALA A 413 20.71 -63.18 15.14
C ALA A 413 21.58 -62.26 14.26
N GLY A 414 22.83 -62.01 14.64
CA GLY A 414 23.78 -61.18 13.88
C GLY A 414 24.15 -59.88 14.59
N SER A 415 25.40 -59.44 14.40
CA SER A 415 25.94 -58.21 15.01
C SER A 415 25.30 -56.97 14.37
N HIS A 416 24.72 -56.09 15.19
CA HIS A 416 24.10 -54.83 14.75
C HIS A 416 24.20 -53.76 15.85
N THR A 417 23.96 -52.49 15.49
CA THR A 417 23.96 -51.33 16.39
C THR A 417 22.69 -50.50 16.20
N HIS A 418 22.35 -49.71 17.22
CA HIS A 418 21.26 -48.73 17.14
C HIS A 418 21.75 -47.34 17.51
N LEU A 419 21.08 -46.33 16.97
CA LEU A 419 21.38 -44.92 17.22
C LEU A 419 20.27 -44.27 18.05
N PHE A 420 20.60 -43.19 18.74
CA PHE A 420 19.59 -42.27 19.30
C PHE A 420 20.20 -40.88 19.49
N ILE A 421 19.33 -39.88 19.60
CA ILE A 421 19.73 -38.48 19.75
C ILE A 421 19.18 -37.96 21.08
N VAL A 422 20.02 -37.22 21.80
CA VAL A 422 19.61 -36.49 23.01
C VAL A 422 19.85 -35.00 22.82
N THR A 423 19.03 -34.16 23.44
CA THR A 423 19.21 -32.71 23.42
C THR A 423 20.40 -32.29 24.28
N GLY A 424 20.92 -31.07 24.07
CA GLY A 424 22.00 -30.52 24.90
C GLY A 424 21.69 -30.48 26.39
N ASP A 425 20.44 -30.20 26.76
CA ASP A 425 20.00 -30.18 28.16
C ASP A 425 19.99 -31.59 28.77
N GLN A 426 19.48 -32.57 28.03
CA GLN A 426 19.51 -33.98 28.42
C GLN A 426 20.96 -34.50 28.57
N TYR A 427 21.86 -34.09 27.67
CA TYR A 427 23.29 -34.41 27.77
C TYR A 427 23.92 -33.84 29.04
N ARG A 428 23.64 -32.57 29.35
CA ARG A 428 24.10 -31.91 30.58
C ARG A 428 23.52 -32.54 31.84
N GLU A 429 22.24 -32.90 31.83
CA GLU A 429 21.55 -33.60 32.93
C GLU A 429 22.24 -34.94 33.24
N MET A 430 22.51 -35.74 32.20
CA MET A 430 23.23 -37.00 32.37
C MET A 430 24.63 -36.78 32.96
N LYS A 431 25.39 -35.80 32.45
CA LYS A 431 26.72 -35.46 32.98
C LYS A 431 26.68 -34.99 34.44
N ALA A 432 25.60 -34.31 34.85
CA ALA A 432 25.38 -33.91 36.24
C ALA A 432 25.08 -35.10 37.17
N GLY A 433 24.66 -36.25 36.60
CA GLY A 433 24.37 -37.49 37.32
C GLY A 433 22.91 -37.93 37.22
N GLY A 434 22.09 -37.24 36.41
CA GLY A 434 20.73 -37.64 36.10
C GLY A 434 20.66 -38.85 35.16
N THR A 435 19.45 -39.35 34.95
CA THR A 435 19.17 -40.46 34.04
C THR A 435 18.04 -40.09 33.11
N ILE A 436 18.17 -40.39 31.82
CA ILE A 436 17.14 -40.11 30.83
C ILE A 436 16.67 -41.39 30.15
N GLN A 437 15.42 -41.42 29.69
CA GLN A 437 14.89 -42.50 28.88
C GLN A 437 14.89 -42.08 27.40
N VAL A 438 15.34 -42.98 26.54
CA VAL A 438 15.41 -42.77 25.08
C VAL A 438 14.94 -44.03 24.36
N GLU A 439 14.31 -43.85 23.20
CA GLU A 439 14.06 -44.93 22.25
C GLU A 439 15.13 -44.87 21.17
N THR A 440 15.66 -46.03 20.77
CA THR A 440 16.63 -46.11 19.69
C THR A 440 15.95 -46.16 18.32
N THR A 441 16.73 -45.87 17.28
CA THR A 441 16.33 -46.11 15.89
C THR A 441 16.04 -47.58 15.65
N GLU A 442 15.14 -47.86 14.71
CA GLU A 442 14.89 -49.22 14.23
C GLU A 442 16.10 -49.73 13.45
N ALA A 443 16.66 -50.85 13.90
CA ALA A 443 17.67 -51.60 13.17
C ALA A 443 17.36 -53.08 13.34
N PHE A 444 17.55 -53.87 12.28
CA PHE A 444 17.22 -55.31 12.30
C PHE A 444 15.78 -55.58 12.80
N ALA A 445 14.83 -54.77 12.31
CA ALA A 445 13.39 -54.88 12.57
C ALA A 445 12.96 -54.74 14.04
N HIS A 446 13.77 -54.11 14.89
CA HIS A 446 13.39 -53.78 16.26
C HIS A 446 14.06 -52.52 16.80
N THR A 447 13.61 -52.06 17.97
CA THR A 447 14.12 -50.91 18.72
C THR A 447 14.39 -51.29 20.18
N HIS A 448 15.10 -50.41 20.89
CA HIS A 448 15.31 -50.52 22.33
C HIS A 448 14.87 -49.26 23.07
N SER A 449 14.18 -49.48 24.19
CA SER A 449 13.94 -48.45 25.21
C SER A 449 15.09 -48.46 26.20
N LEU A 450 15.89 -47.40 26.28
CA LEU A 450 17.07 -47.35 27.15
C LEU A 450 16.88 -46.34 28.27
N THR A 451 17.24 -46.71 29.49
CA THR A 451 17.50 -45.73 30.57
C THR A 451 19.01 -45.52 30.65
N ILE A 452 19.48 -44.31 30.40
CA ILE A 452 20.90 -44.00 30.22
C ILE A 452 21.44 -43.05 31.28
N SER A 453 22.74 -43.14 31.55
CA SER A 453 23.44 -42.34 32.56
C SER A 453 24.92 -42.14 32.21
N TYR A 454 25.55 -41.16 32.85
CA TYR A 454 27.00 -40.95 32.76
C TYR A 454 27.72 -41.50 33.99
N ASP A 455 28.64 -42.44 33.78
CA ASP A 455 29.54 -42.92 34.83
C ASP A 455 30.70 -41.95 35.00
N LYS A 456 30.65 -41.11 36.06
CA LYS A 456 31.69 -40.13 36.37
C LYS A 456 33.05 -40.77 36.66
N SER A 457 33.08 -41.97 37.23
CA SER A 457 34.31 -42.66 37.61
C SER A 457 35.07 -43.19 36.39
N LYS A 458 34.34 -43.74 35.41
CA LYS A 458 34.89 -44.30 34.17
C LYS A 458 34.84 -43.34 32.99
N LYS A 459 34.33 -42.12 33.20
CA LYS A 459 34.14 -41.04 32.21
C LYS A 459 33.46 -41.52 30.92
N ARG A 460 32.39 -42.31 31.04
CA ARG A 460 31.70 -42.91 29.87
C ARG A 460 30.19 -42.99 30.07
N PHE A 461 29.45 -42.95 28.98
CA PHE A 461 27.99 -43.13 28.99
C PHE A 461 27.65 -44.61 28.93
N ASN A 462 26.68 -45.02 29.75
CA ASN A 462 26.16 -46.38 29.71
C ASN A 462 24.63 -46.37 29.86
N TYR A 463 23.97 -47.36 29.28
CA TYR A 463 22.60 -47.66 29.69
C TYR A 463 22.58 -48.50 30.97
N ILE A 464 21.65 -48.21 31.86
CA ILE A 464 21.39 -48.95 33.11
C ILE A 464 20.28 -49.99 32.89
N LYS A 465 19.32 -49.67 32.01
CA LYS A 465 18.23 -50.57 31.64
C LYS A 465 17.99 -50.55 30.13
N CYS A 466 17.62 -51.70 29.60
CA CYS A 466 17.09 -51.90 28.26
C CYS A 466 15.71 -52.57 28.40
N GLY A 467 14.65 -51.84 28.09
CA GLY A 467 13.28 -52.16 28.47
C GLY A 467 13.13 -52.23 30.00
N SER A 468 12.58 -53.34 30.49
CA SER A 468 12.44 -53.62 31.92
C SER A 468 13.65 -54.33 32.55
N SER A 469 14.66 -54.71 31.75
CA SER A 469 15.81 -55.51 32.18
C SER A 469 17.10 -54.70 32.27
N VAL A 470 18.03 -55.11 33.15
CA VAL A 470 19.39 -54.55 33.23
C VAL A 470 20.27 -55.09 32.09
N VAL A 471 19.98 -56.30 31.62
CA VAL A 471 20.65 -56.93 30.48
C VAL A 471 19.76 -56.81 29.25
N CYS A 472 20.30 -56.27 28.16
CA CYS A 472 19.60 -56.16 26.89
C CYS A 472 19.30 -57.56 26.31
N SER A 473 18.11 -57.75 25.73
CA SER A 473 17.68 -59.00 25.08
C SER A 473 18.68 -59.45 24.01
N ASP A 474 19.19 -58.49 23.26
CA ASP A 474 20.08 -58.67 22.11
C ASP A 474 21.56 -58.67 22.53
N ARG A 475 21.80 -58.65 23.85
CA ARG A 475 23.12 -58.70 24.48
C ARG A 475 24.05 -57.61 23.96
N HIS A 476 23.51 -56.41 23.73
CA HIS A 476 24.32 -55.21 23.63
C HIS A 476 25.15 -55.04 24.91
N PRO A 477 26.44 -54.65 24.82
CA PRO A 477 27.18 -54.17 25.97
C PRO A 477 26.59 -52.83 26.47
N PRO A 478 26.62 -52.54 27.78
CA PRO A 478 26.10 -51.29 28.33
C PRO A 478 26.72 -49.99 27.80
N LEU A 479 27.90 -50.08 27.17
CA LEU A 479 28.67 -48.92 26.73
C LEU A 479 28.01 -48.23 25.53
N LEU A 480 27.92 -46.89 25.61
CA LEU A 480 27.39 -46.03 24.56
C LEU A 480 28.51 -45.15 23.99
N HIS A 481 28.57 -45.06 22.66
CA HIS A 481 29.56 -44.29 21.93
C HIS A 481 28.96 -43.00 21.41
N ILE A 482 29.67 -41.88 21.53
CA ILE A 482 29.26 -40.61 20.92
C ILE A 482 29.72 -40.63 19.47
N LEU A 483 28.80 -40.49 18.52
CA LEU A 483 29.10 -40.35 17.10
C LEU A 483 29.26 -38.90 16.68
N SER A 484 28.41 -38.02 17.22
CA SER A 484 28.48 -36.58 16.97
C SER A 484 28.03 -35.80 18.20
N ASN A 485 28.65 -34.65 18.43
CA ASN A 485 28.34 -33.77 19.55
C ASN A 485 28.39 -32.32 19.07
N SER A 486 27.25 -31.63 19.06
CA SER A 486 27.16 -30.20 18.78
C SER A 486 27.01 -29.33 20.03
N VAL A 487 27.01 -29.95 21.21
CA VAL A 487 26.94 -29.26 22.51
C VAL A 487 28.29 -28.63 22.81
N LYS A 488 28.30 -27.32 23.10
CA LYS A 488 29.50 -26.64 23.61
C LYS A 488 29.68 -27.00 25.08
N GLU A 489 30.84 -27.55 25.44
CA GLU A 489 31.19 -27.93 26.82
C GLU A 489 31.33 -26.74 27.77
#